data_AF-A0AAJ6AVQ7-F1
#
_entry.id   AF-A0AAJ6AVQ7-F1
#
_cell.length_a   1.000
_cell.length_b   1.000
_cell.length_c   1.000
_cell.angle_alpha   90.00
_cell.angle_beta   90.00
_cell.angle_gamma   90.00
#
_symmetry.space_group_name_H-M   'P 1'
#
loop_
_entity.id
_entity.type
_entity.pdbx_description
1 polymer ?
#
loop_
_entity_poly.entity_id
_entity_poly.type
_entity_poly.pdbx_seq_one_letter_code
_entity_poly.pdbx_strand_id
1 'polypeptide(L)' 'MATPNLYSFRTDEAEFKTYCGGNLGGENESCAEVAPLAGVSDAFVIRDNKPESGGAELRFTGPEMDRLALGWVRDRNLSA' A
#
# COMPACT_ATOMS: atom_id res chain seq x y z
N MET A 1 11.77 2.73 -22.68
CA MET A 1 12.46 2.97 -21.39
C MET A 1 12.16 1.77 -20.51
N ALA A 2 13.16 1.21 -19.84
CA ALA A 2 12.90 0.15 -18.85
C ALA A 2 12.12 0.74 -17.68
N THR A 3 11.09 0.05 -17.19
CA THR A 3 10.38 0.45 -15.99
C THR A 3 11.36 0.47 -14.82
N PRO A 4 11.51 1.57 -14.07
CA PRO A 4 12.39 1.62 -12.91
C PRO A 4 12.05 0.49 -11.95
N ASN A 5 13.07 -0.18 -11.38
CA ASN A 5 12.83 -1.13 -10.32
C ASN A 5 12.34 -0.38 -9.08
N LEU A 6 11.04 -0.49 -8.75
CA LEU A 6 10.46 0.27 -7.63
C LEU A 6 11.13 -0.06 -6.27
N TYR A 7 11.72 -1.24 -6.12
CA TYR A 7 12.42 -1.64 -4.90
C TYR A 7 13.76 -0.92 -4.69
N SER A 8 14.28 -0.18 -5.67
CA SER A 8 15.46 0.67 -5.46
C SER A 8 15.15 2.00 -4.78
N PHE A 9 13.86 2.35 -4.61
CA PHE A 9 13.45 3.59 -3.94
C PHE A 9 13.28 3.39 -2.44
N ARG A 10 13.66 4.44 -1.70
CA ARG A 10 13.62 4.50 -0.24
C ARG A 10 12.20 4.72 0.28
N THR A 11 11.93 4.23 1.50
CA THR A 11 10.61 4.29 2.16
C THR A 11 10.68 4.85 3.58
N ASP A 12 11.86 5.21 4.08
CA ASP A 12 12.08 5.66 5.47
C ASP A 12 11.42 7.00 5.79
N GLU A 13 11.18 7.84 4.79
CA GLU A 13 10.52 9.15 4.92
C GLU A 13 9.06 9.12 4.40
N ALA A 14 8.52 7.93 4.13
CA ALA A 14 7.19 7.82 3.56
C ALA A 14 6.11 8.10 4.61
N GLU A 15 5.23 9.06 4.33
CA GLU A 15 4.05 9.34 5.14
C GLU A 15 2.92 8.35 4.79
N PHE A 16 2.73 7.36 5.66
CA PHE A 16 1.73 6.33 5.48
C PHE A 16 0.33 6.79 5.86
N LYS A 17 -0.63 6.56 4.97
CA LYS A 17 -2.05 6.62 5.27
C LYS A 17 -2.55 5.23 5.65
N THR A 18 -3.18 5.13 6.82
CA THR A 18 -3.67 3.88 7.38
C THR A 18 -5.14 3.65 7.01
N TYR A 19 -5.44 2.43 6.56
CA TYR A 19 -6.77 1.92 6.22
C TYR A 19 -7.05 0.68 7.09
N CYS A 20 -7.79 0.87 8.17
CA CYS A 20 -8.20 -0.19 9.08
C CYS A 20 -9.59 -0.73 8.72
N GLY A 21 -9.87 -1.97 9.11
CA GLY A 21 -11.19 -2.58 8.97
C GLY A 21 -11.49 -3.51 10.14
N GLY A 22 -12.69 -3.40 10.71
CA GLY A 22 -13.12 -4.21 11.85
C GLY A 22 -13.48 -3.37 13.08
N ASN A 23 -13.62 -4.03 14.23
CA ASN A 23 -13.90 -3.38 15.51
C ASN A 23 -12.67 -2.57 15.95
N LEU A 24 -12.70 -1.27 15.62
CA LEU A 24 -11.75 -0.25 16.04
C LEU A 24 -11.62 -0.26 17.57
N GLY A 25 -10.57 -0.88 18.12
CA GLY A 25 -10.34 -0.85 19.58
C GLY A 25 -9.55 -2.00 20.19
N GLY A 26 -9.06 -2.97 19.41
CA GLY A 26 -8.23 -4.06 19.93
C GLY A 26 -6.77 -3.97 19.48
N GLU A 27 -5.84 -4.39 20.34
CA GLU A 27 -4.38 -4.41 20.08
C GLU A 27 -3.94 -5.36 18.94
N ASN A 28 -4.87 -6.08 18.31
CA ASN A 28 -4.61 -7.07 17.26
C ASN A 28 -5.18 -6.67 15.89
N GLU A 29 -5.64 -5.44 15.71
CA GLU A 29 -6.19 -4.97 14.44
C GLU A 29 -5.07 -4.80 13.40
N SER A 30 -5.22 -5.51 12.27
CA SER A 30 -4.29 -5.42 11.14
C SER A 30 -4.85 -4.41 10.15
N CYS A 31 -4.11 -3.34 9.91
CA CYS A 31 -4.49 -2.28 8.99
C CYS A 31 -3.54 -2.27 7.79
N ALA A 32 -4.08 -1.98 6.61
CA ALA A 32 -3.27 -1.72 5.43
C ALA A 32 -2.76 -0.27 5.47
N GLU A 33 -1.48 -0.07 5.22
CA GLU A 33 -0.87 1.25 5.16
C GLU A 33 -0.32 1.51 3.77
N VAL A 34 -0.63 2.67 3.20
CA VAL A 34 -0.22 3.05 1.84
C VAL A 34 0.47 4.42 1.87
N ALA A 35 1.60 4.54 1.18
CA ALA A 35 2.32 5.80 1.01
C ALA A 35 2.84 5.96 -0.42
N PRO A 36 3.02 7.20 -0.93
CA PRO A 36 3.76 7.43 -2.16
C PRO A 36 5.25 7.07 -1.98
N LEU A 37 5.89 6.57 -3.04
CA LEU A 37 7.34 6.33 -3.07
C LEU A 37 8.08 7.61 -3.43
N ALA A 38 9.06 7.99 -2.60
CA ALA A 38 9.89 9.16 -2.86
C ALA A 38 10.84 8.93 -4.05
N GLY A 39 11.00 9.96 -4.89
CA GLY A 39 11.93 9.92 -6.05
C GLY A 39 11.36 9.27 -7.32
N VAL A 40 10.12 8.78 -7.29
CA VAL A 40 9.41 8.27 -8.47
C VAL A 40 8.00 8.84 -8.51
N SER A 41 7.59 9.31 -9.69
CA SER A 41 6.22 9.78 -9.91
C SER A 41 5.26 8.60 -9.98
N ASP A 42 4.11 8.73 -9.33
CA ASP A 42 2.99 7.80 -9.47
C ASP A 42 3.36 6.33 -9.15
N ALA A 43 3.97 6.14 -7.99
CA ALA A 43 4.24 4.82 -7.44
C ALA A 43 4.05 4.83 -5.92
N PHE A 44 3.69 3.66 -5.38
CA PHE A 44 3.20 3.52 -4.02
C PHE A 44 3.86 2.32 -3.35
N VAL A 45 4.04 2.42 -2.04
CA VAL A 45 4.41 1.34 -1.14
C VAL A 45 3.20 0.97 -0.28
N ILE A 46 2.96 -0.33 -0.10
CA ILE A 46 1.93 -0.86 0.78
C ILE A 46 2.52 -1.84 1.77
N ARG A 47 2.07 -1.76 3.02
CA ARG A 47 2.47 -2.65 4.12
C ARG A 47 1.30 -2.92 5.06
N ASP A 48 1.48 -3.91 5.93
CA ASP A 48 0.67 -4.08 7.13
C ASP A 48 1.23 -3.20 8.26
N ASN A 49 0.39 -2.74 9.19
CA ASN A 49 0.80 -1.87 10.30
C ASN A 49 1.52 -2.61 11.43
N LYS A 50 1.60 -3.94 11.37
CA LYS A 50 2.25 -4.74 12.40
C LYS A 50 3.78 -4.64 12.35
N PRO A 51 4.46 -4.64 13.51
CA PRO A 51 5.93 -4.58 13.54
C PRO A 51 6.62 -5.72 12.76
N GLU A 52 6.04 -6.92 12.76
CA GLU A 52 6.61 -8.07 12.07
C GLU A 52 6.60 -7.98 10.53
N SER A 53 5.83 -7.06 9.93
CA SER A 53 5.83 -6.86 8.47
C SER A 53 6.92 -5.91 7.96
N GLY A 54 7.77 -5.38 8.85
CA GLY A 54 8.89 -4.53 8.45
C GLY A 54 9.79 -5.21 7.41
N GLY A 55 10.04 -4.53 6.27
CA GLY A 55 10.87 -5.04 5.18
C GLY A 55 10.14 -5.96 4.19
N ALA A 56 8.85 -6.25 4.40
CA ALA A 56 8.01 -7.04 3.48
C ALA A 56 7.08 -6.15 2.63
N GLU A 57 7.43 -4.87 2.44
CA GLU A 57 6.54 -3.93 1.76
C GLU A 57 6.44 -4.22 0.26
N LEU A 58 5.23 -4.21 -0.27
CA LEU A 58 4.98 -4.34 -1.70
C LEU A 58 5.01 -2.96 -2.35
N ARG A 59 5.43 -2.92 -3.61
CA ARG A 59 5.56 -1.66 -4.37
C ARG A 59 4.86 -1.81 -5.71
N PHE A 60 4.06 -0.80 -6.06
CA PHE A 60 3.26 -0.79 -7.27
C PHE A 60 3.35 0.58 -7.94
N THR A 61 3.26 0.60 -9.26
CA THR A 61 2.94 1.83 -9.99
C THR A 61 1.49 2.25 -9.73
N GLY A 62 1.15 3.50 -10.00
CA GLY A 62 -0.24 3.98 -9.93
C GLY A 62 -1.21 3.13 -10.74
N PRO A 63 -0.95 2.85 -12.03
CA PRO A 63 -1.82 1.98 -12.83
C PRO A 63 -2.00 0.57 -12.27
N GLU A 64 -0.97 -0.02 -11.66
CA GLU A 64 -1.07 -1.33 -11.01
C GLU A 64 -1.93 -1.27 -9.74
N MET A 65 -1.73 -0.23 -8.91
CA MET A 65 -2.49 -0.01 -7.68
C MET A 65 -3.97 0.27 -7.98
N ASP A 66 -4.27 1.10 -8.98
CA ASP A 66 -5.64 1.38 -9.42
C ASP A 66 -6.32 0.12 -9.95
N ARG A 67 -5.62 -0.68 -10.74
CA ARG A 67 -6.15 -1.94 -11.27
C ARG A 67 -6.42 -2.94 -10.15
N LEU A 68 -5.55 -3.01 -9.14
CA LEU A 68 -5.76 -3.82 -7.94
C LEU A 68 -7.00 -3.35 -7.19
N ALA A 69 -7.09 -2.05 -6.87
CA ALA A 69 -8.19 -1.48 -6.09
C ALA A 69 -9.54 -1.66 -6.79
N LEU A 70 -9.65 -1.27 -8.06
CA LEU A 70 -10.88 -1.39 -8.85
C LEU A 70 -11.28 -2.86 -9.04
N GLY A 71 -10.30 -3.73 -9.32
CA GLY A 71 -10.54 -5.18 -9.44
C GLY A 71 -11.10 -5.76 -8.16
N TRP A 72 -10.47 -5.47 -7.02
CA TRP A 72 -10.91 -5.94 -5.71
C TRP A 72 -12.33 -5.47 -5.35
N VAL A 73 -12.60 -4.16 -5.51
CA VAL A 73 -13.92 -3.56 -5.24
C VAL A 73 -15.00 -4.25 -6.08
N ARG A 74 -14.75 -4.42 -7.38
CA ARG A 74 -15.69 -5.08 -8.30
C ARG A 74 -15.95 -6.53 -7.92
N ASP A 75 -14.90 -7.31 -7.70
CA ASP A 75 -15.00 -8.76 -7.44
C ASP A 75 -15.71 -9.05 -6.10
N ARG A 76 -15.64 -8.10 -5.17
CA ARG A 76 -16.32 -8.12 -3.88
C ARG A 76 -17.72 -7.49 -3.90
N ASN A 77 -18.17 -6.96 -5.03
CA ASN A 77 -19.41 -6.19 -5.19
C ASN A 77 -19.54 -5.04 -4.16
N LEU A 78 -18.45 -4.28 -4.00
CA LEU A 78 -18.38 -3.10 -3.13
C LEU A 78 -18.61 -1.82 -3.94
N SER A 79 -18.94 -0.73 -3.25
CA SER A 79 -19.00 0.62 -3.81
C SER A 79 -18.18 1.58 -2.93
N ALA A 80 -17.52 2.55 -3.55
CA ALA A 80 -16.81 3.63 -2.87
C ALA A 80 -17.71 4.86 -2.70
#